data_AF-A0A4R6YR43-F1
#
_entry.id   AF-A0A4R6YR43-F1
#
_cell.length_a   1.000
_cell.length_b   1.000
_cell.length_c   1.000
_cell.angle_alpha   90.00
_cell.angle_beta   90.00
_cell.angle_gamma   90.00
#
_symmetry.space_group_name_H-M   'P 1'
#
loop_
_entity.id
_entity.type
_entity.pdbx_description
1 polymer ?
#
loop_
_entity_poly.entity_id
_entity_poly.type
_entity_poly.pdbx_seq_one_letter_code
_entity_poly.pdbx_strand_id
1 'polypeptide(L)'
;MPAHIKIRAVGGTSAGAVVAALLAIGTQPSALQEYLKPEIFKGFLSDAGNKRFGRLKEIAQKVGQAIHDQSSRSAISAAWSLYRANKDIKDIVDKRGLYDTGKLSKWVYEVFGDRRFTDKGPNKLEVDDLKIVAADLKTGSYKKYSITDSPEQLVADAVIASICIPILFEPVRKDPEVLVDGGLLSNFPSYLFEESKYPTIGFCLKDDEAQNETNGFGYLKSLLTTMLTAHDKIRSPANYFKLIPITTKDVLSTKFDLTAGDIKYLLDAGRIAASGVDWEEHTSARAIVRHFDKRPHEALDFVLESTSQLFDTYSQPSYKPEDFDEVIEMTTIIHEDGSSDTVLKNSYQVLGEKPLFCTRITLNSVPREHSILDVKPNVTHQGDGFNLITLPAKNLPNEKGYVLFFSPPLDKAVGKCNWQWTTHIPDDFKKLISGEDDVIFYRTKQRAHIHHFMIEFVVLIDERITSDIAVETEFACTVKHEAAVSLNRISYRKIVISTERSQIFATNEFRVKLLVR
;
A
#
# COMPACT_ATOMS: atom_id res chain seq x y z
N MET A 1 10.17 -24.51 0.43
CA MET A 1 9.00 -24.26 -0.43
C MET A 1 8.49 -25.58 -0.98
N PRO A 2 7.21 -25.90 -0.80
CA PRO A 2 6.55 -27.06 -1.42
C PRO A 2 6.73 -27.09 -2.95
N ALA A 3 6.85 -28.29 -3.53
CA ALA A 3 7.13 -28.46 -4.97
C ALA A 3 6.02 -27.95 -5.91
N HIS A 4 4.78 -27.83 -5.40
CA HIS A 4 3.63 -27.38 -6.19
C HIS A 4 3.49 -25.85 -6.22
N ILE A 5 4.27 -25.11 -5.41
CA ILE A 5 4.25 -23.65 -5.39
C ILE A 5 5.25 -23.13 -6.41
N LYS A 6 4.81 -22.22 -7.27
CA LYS A 6 5.64 -21.59 -8.30
C LYS A 6 5.82 -20.11 -8.03
N ILE A 7 7.06 -19.66 -8.08
CA ILE A 7 7.41 -18.24 -8.03
C ILE A 7 7.08 -17.60 -9.38
N ARG A 8 6.26 -16.56 -9.37
CA ARG A 8 5.81 -15.84 -10.57
C ARG A 8 6.66 -14.63 -10.89
N ALA A 9 7.12 -13.92 -9.86
CA ALA A 9 7.98 -12.77 -10.01
C ALA A 9 8.99 -12.74 -8.86
N VAL A 10 10.17 -12.20 -9.13
CA VAL A 10 11.24 -12.01 -8.14
C VAL A 10 11.81 -10.61 -8.29
N GLY A 11 12.37 -10.09 -7.21
CA GLY A 11 13.02 -8.79 -7.27
C GLY A 11 13.87 -8.51 -6.04
N GLY A 12 14.75 -7.53 -6.18
CA GLY A 12 15.65 -7.17 -5.11
C GLY A 12 16.53 -5.98 -5.44
N THR A 13 17.26 -5.57 -4.42
CA THR A 13 18.25 -4.50 -4.45
C THR A 13 19.57 -5.07 -3.89
N SER A 14 20.70 -4.54 -4.35
CA SER A 14 22.04 -4.99 -3.91
C SER A 14 22.22 -6.51 -4.05
N ALA A 15 22.73 -7.18 -3.02
CA ALA A 15 22.83 -8.65 -2.96
C ALA A 15 21.50 -9.36 -3.26
N GLY A 16 20.35 -8.75 -2.92
CA GLY A 16 19.03 -9.26 -3.26
C GLY A 16 18.77 -9.29 -4.77
N ALA A 17 19.30 -8.34 -5.54
CA ALA A 17 19.18 -8.31 -7.00
C ALA A 17 19.93 -9.48 -7.66
N VAL A 18 21.12 -9.83 -7.14
CA VAL A 18 21.89 -11.00 -7.59
C VAL A 18 21.10 -12.28 -7.36
N VAL A 19 20.56 -12.46 -6.15
CA VAL A 19 19.76 -13.65 -5.81
C VAL A 19 18.47 -13.71 -6.65
N ALA A 20 17.78 -12.58 -6.83
CA ALA A 20 16.60 -12.50 -7.67
C ALA A 20 16.91 -12.88 -9.13
N ALA A 21 18.00 -12.36 -9.71
CA ALA A 21 18.42 -12.70 -11.06
C ALA A 21 18.81 -14.18 -11.20
N LEU A 22 19.51 -14.76 -10.21
CA LEU A 22 19.84 -16.19 -10.20
C LEU A 22 18.60 -17.07 -10.16
N LEU A 23 17.60 -16.70 -9.37
CA LEU A 23 16.30 -17.38 -9.34
C LEU A 23 15.55 -17.22 -10.67
N ALA A 24 15.60 -16.03 -11.27
CA ALA A 24 14.95 -15.75 -12.54
C ALA A 24 15.51 -16.56 -13.71
N ILE A 25 16.80 -16.95 -13.69
CA ILE A 25 17.38 -17.85 -14.70
C ILE A 25 17.23 -19.34 -14.36
N GLY A 26 16.51 -19.68 -13.28
CA GLY A 26 16.23 -21.08 -12.91
C GLY A 26 17.35 -21.77 -12.14
N THR A 27 18.28 -21.03 -11.53
CA THR A 27 19.40 -21.60 -10.77
C THR A 27 18.87 -22.48 -9.63
N GLN A 28 19.31 -23.74 -9.60
CA GLN A 28 18.92 -24.67 -8.55
C GLN A 28 19.59 -24.30 -7.20
N PRO A 29 18.93 -24.56 -6.06
CA PRO A 29 19.49 -24.22 -4.74
C PRO A 29 20.88 -24.81 -4.46
N SER A 30 21.17 -26.01 -4.97
CA SER A 30 22.49 -26.65 -4.86
C SER A 30 23.57 -25.91 -5.65
N ALA A 31 23.24 -25.43 -6.85
CA ALA A 31 24.14 -24.65 -7.71
C ALA A 31 24.33 -23.21 -7.20
N LEU A 32 23.36 -22.66 -6.47
CA LEU A 32 23.46 -21.32 -5.87
C LEU A 32 24.72 -21.18 -5.00
N GLN A 33 25.09 -22.24 -4.26
CA GLN A 33 26.29 -22.23 -3.43
C GLN A 33 27.59 -22.14 -4.25
N GLU A 34 27.57 -22.55 -5.52
CA GLU A 34 28.74 -22.44 -6.41
C GLU A 34 28.99 -21.00 -6.85
N TYR A 35 27.93 -20.23 -7.06
CA TYR A 35 27.99 -18.81 -7.42
C TYR A 35 28.27 -17.90 -6.22
N LEU A 36 28.05 -18.38 -4.99
CA LEU A 36 28.19 -17.61 -3.75
C LEU A 36 29.42 -18.03 -2.92
N LYS A 37 30.47 -18.54 -3.56
CA LYS A 37 31.72 -18.93 -2.91
C LYS A 37 32.52 -17.71 -2.42
N PRO A 38 33.07 -17.71 -1.18
CA PRO A 38 33.86 -16.60 -0.64
C PRO A 38 35.05 -16.21 -1.51
N GLU A 39 35.65 -17.17 -2.19
CA GLU A 39 36.81 -16.97 -3.05
C GLU A 39 36.47 -16.03 -4.22
N ILE A 40 35.22 -16.09 -4.72
CA ILE A 40 34.70 -15.20 -5.76
C ILE A 40 34.60 -13.77 -5.20
N PHE A 41 33.98 -13.61 -4.03
CA PHE A 41 33.80 -12.29 -3.39
C PHE A 41 35.12 -11.64 -2.97
N LYS A 42 36.05 -12.41 -2.40
CA LYS A 42 37.42 -11.95 -2.15
C LYS A 42 38.13 -11.56 -3.43
N GLY A 43 37.87 -12.28 -4.53
CA GLY A 43 38.41 -12.00 -5.86
C GLY A 43 37.99 -10.64 -6.44
N PHE A 44 36.84 -10.10 -6.03
CA PHE A 44 36.37 -8.76 -6.43
C PHE A 44 37.21 -7.64 -5.83
N LEU A 45 37.79 -7.87 -4.65
CA LEU A 45 38.68 -6.92 -4.00
C LEU A 45 40.07 -6.97 -4.64
N SER A 46 40.35 -6.06 -5.58
CA SER A 46 41.66 -6.00 -6.22
C SER A 46 42.79 -5.76 -5.20
N ASP A 47 43.97 -6.35 -5.45
CA ASP A 47 45.17 -6.12 -4.61
C ASP A 47 45.53 -4.63 -4.49
N ALA A 48 45.28 -3.86 -5.55
CA ALA A 48 45.46 -2.42 -5.54
C ALA A 48 44.46 -1.73 -4.59
N GLY A 49 43.19 -2.14 -4.60
CA GLY A 49 42.16 -1.67 -3.67
C GLY A 49 42.44 -2.07 -2.22
N ASN A 50 42.87 -3.30 -1.97
CA ASN A 50 43.27 -3.78 -0.65
C ASN A 50 44.47 -3.00 -0.09
N LYS A 51 45.48 -2.72 -0.93
CA LYS A 51 46.62 -1.88 -0.55
C LYS A 51 46.19 -0.43 -0.27
N ARG A 52 45.26 0.14 -1.05
CA ARG A 52 44.67 1.46 -0.80
C ARG A 52 43.91 1.49 0.53
N PHE A 53 43.07 0.48 0.78
CA PHE A 53 42.33 0.32 2.02
C PHE A 53 43.25 0.22 3.24
N GLY A 54 44.29 -0.60 3.16
CA GLY A 54 45.31 -0.73 4.22
C GLY A 54 45.99 0.61 4.53
N ARG A 55 46.39 1.37 3.50
CA ARG A 55 46.97 2.71 3.68
C ARG A 55 45.99 3.69 4.35
N LEU A 56 44.73 3.70 3.94
CA LEU A 56 43.70 4.55 4.55
C LEU A 56 43.42 4.16 6.01
N LYS A 57 43.44 2.87 6.34
CA LYS A 57 43.28 2.36 7.71
C LYS A 57 44.46 2.79 8.60
N GLU A 58 45.69 2.67 8.12
CA GLU A 58 46.88 3.16 8.84
C GLU A 58 46.83 4.68 9.09
N ILE A 59 46.31 5.45 8.12
CA ILE A 59 46.14 6.89 8.26
C ILE A 59 45.07 7.21 9.31
N ALA A 60 43.92 6.54 9.24
CA ALA A 60 42.85 6.73 10.22
C ALA A 60 43.34 6.39 11.65
N GLN A 61 44.15 5.34 11.81
CA GLN A 61 44.78 5.01 13.09
C GLN A 61 45.76 6.09 13.56
N LYS A 62 46.64 6.59 12.68
CA LYS A 62 47.58 7.67 13.01
C LYS A 62 46.88 9.00 13.34
N VAL A 63 45.81 9.32 12.62
CA VAL A 63 44.97 10.51 12.89
C VAL A 63 44.26 10.34 14.24
N GLY A 64 43.66 9.17 14.51
CA GLY A 64 43.04 8.87 15.80
C GLY A 64 44.04 8.95 16.96
N GLN A 65 45.25 8.39 16.78
CA GLN A 65 46.34 8.51 17.76
C GLN A 65 46.77 9.97 17.96
N ALA A 66 46.90 10.77 16.90
CA ALA A 66 47.27 12.18 17.02
C ALA A 66 46.21 13.02 17.75
N ILE A 67 44.93 12.70 17.57
CA ILE A 67 43.82 13.34 18.29
C ILE A 67 43.88 12.99 19.79
N HIS A 68 44.28 11.75 20.12
CA HIS A 68 44.33 11.27 21.51
C HIS A 68 45.61 11.68 22.27
N ASP A 69 46.76 11.67 21.61
CA ASP A 69 48.09 11.82 22.21
C ASP A 69 48.55 13.30 22.33
N GLN A 70 47.85 14.26 21.69
CA GLN A 70 48.09 15.72 21.68
C GLN A 70 49.56 16.17 21.48
N SER A 71 50.45 15.28 21.02
CA SER A 71 51.87 15.54 20.85
C SER A 71 52.16 16.14 19.46
N SER A 72 53.00 17.18 19.38
CA SER A 72 53.29 17.85 18.10
C SER A 72 53.92 16.91 17.05
N ARG A 73 54.62 15.85 17.50
CA ARG A 73 55.20 14.82 16.62
C ARG A 73 54.14 13.91 15.99
N SER A 74 53.11 13.51 16.74
CA SER A 74 52.02 12.67 16.21
C SER A 74 51.17 13.44 15.20
N ALA A 75 50.88 14.72 15.47
CA ALA A 75 50.17 15.61 14.54
C ALA A 75 50.91 15.81 13.19
N ILE A 76 52.23 16.03 13.23
CA ILE A 76 53.05 16.16 12.02
C ILE A 76 53.09 14.83 11.24
N SER A 77 53.21 13.70 11.93
CA SER A 77 53.18 12.36 11.32
C SER A 77 51.84 12.08 10.63
N ALA A 78 50.73 12.46 11.26
CA ALA A 78 49.38 12.35 10.68
C ALA A 78 49.23 13.25 9.44
N ALA A 79 49.68 14.50 9.49
CA ALA A 79 49.65 15.43 8.36
C ALA A 79 50.49 14.95 7.16
N TRP A 80 51.69 14.41 7.41
CA TRP A 80 52.52 13.79 6.36
C TRP A 80 51.89 12.54 5.76
N SER A 81 51.17 11.75 6.57
CA SER A 81 50.49 10.54 6.09
C SER A 81 49.29 10.90 5.22
N LEU A 82 48.53 11.95 5.58
CA LEU A 82 47.46 12.53 4.75
C LEU A 82 48.01 13.09 3.43
N TYR A 83 49.13 13.83 3.46
CA TYR A 83 49.78 14.35 2.26
C TYR A 83 50.23 13.23 1.29
N ARG A 84 50.82 12.14 1.81
CA ARG A 84 51.21 10.99 0.97
C ARG A 84 50.02 10.26 0.36
N ALA A 85 48.89 10.21 1.06
CA ALA A 85 47.65 9.60 0.56
C ALA A 85 46.79 10.53 -0.29
N ASN A 86 47.18 11.80 -0.46
CA ASN A 86 46.43 12.76 -1.29
C ASN A 86 46.17 12.20 -2.69
N LYS A 87 47.11 11.45 -3.28
CA LYS A 87 46.91 10.78 -4.57
C LYS A 87 45.84 9.67 -4.51
N ASP A 88 45.84 8.84 -3.46
CA ASP A 88 44.83 7.77 -3.32
C ASP A 88 43.44 8.33 -2.99
N ILE A 89 43.37 9.37 -2.15
CA ILE A 89 42.12 10.08 -1.84
C ILE A 89 41.59 10.76 -3.11
N LYS A 90 42.46 11.43 -3.86
CA LYS A 90 42.11 12.02 -5.16
C LYS A 90 41.65 10.96 -6.15
N ASP A 91 42.35 9.84 -6.28
CA ASP A 91 41.95 8.74 -7.16
C ASP A 91 40.59 8.16 -6.78
N ILE A 92 40.30 7.98 -5.48
CA ILE A 92 39.00 7.49 -4.98
C ILE A 92 37.90 8.52 -5.24
N VAL A 93 38.18 9.81 -5.10
CA VAL A 93 37.22 10.89 -5.38
C VAL A 93 36.96 11.01 -6.89
N ASP A 94 38.00 10.92 -7.71
CA ASP A 94 37.92 11.02 -9.18
C ASP A 94 37.19 9.81 -9.78
N LYS A 95 37.53 8.60 -9.31
CA LYS A 95 36.89 7.33 -9.74
C LYS A 95 35.58 7.02 -9.01
N ARG A 96 35.35 7.67 -7.86
CA ARG A 96 34.20 7.47 -6.95
C ARG A 96 34.07 6.05 -6.40
N GLY A 97 35.17 5.31 -6.31
CA GLY A 97 35.21 3.92 -5.81
C GLY A 97 36.62 3.47 -5.39
N LEU A 98 36.68 2.59 -4.39
CA LEU A 98 37.92 2.01 -3.85
C LEU A 98 38.40 0.79 -4.65
N TYR A 99 37.45 0.02 -5.18
CA TYR A 99 37.66 -1.20 -5.97
C TYR A 99 37.13 -1.02 -7.39
N ASP A 100 37.91 -1.52 -8.36
CA ASP A 100 37.52 -1.58 -9.77
C ASP A 100 36.35 -2.56 -9.95
N THR A 101 35.34 -2.14 -10.72
CA THR A 101 34.15 -2.95 -11.02
C THR A 101 34.38 -3.97 -12.14
N GLY A 102 35.54 -3.96 -12.82
CA GLY A 102 35.81 -4.85 -13.95
C GLY A 102 35.70 -6.34 -13.62
N LYS A 103 36.27 -6.79 -12.50
CA LYS A 103 36.18 -8.21 -12.08
C LYS A 103 34.76 -8.61 -11.69
N LEU A 104 34.07 -7.73 -10.97
CA LEU A 104 32.68 -7.93 -10.58
C LEU A 104 31.80 -8.03 -11.82
N SER A 105 31.92 -7.07 -12.73
CA SER A 105 31.16 -7.02 -13.99
C SER A 105 31.42 -8.26 -14.84
N LYS A 106 32.70 -8.68 -14.96
CA LYS A 106 33.06 -9.91 -15.68
C LYS A 106 32.34 -11.13 -15.12
N TRP A 107 32.35 -11.31 -13.79
CA TRP A 107 31.62 -12.40 -13.15
C TRP A 107 30.11 -12.30 -13.42
N VAL A 108 29.51 -11.12 -13.32
CA VAL A 108 28.07 -10.93 -13.62
C VAL A 108 27.77 -11.32 -15.07
N TYR A 109 28.59 -10.91 -16.05
CA TYR A 109 28.41 -11.31 -17.45
C TYR A 109 28.64 -12.80 -17.69
N GLU A 110 29.58 -13.44 -16.98
CA GLU A 110 29.77 -14.90 -17.06
C GLU A 110 28.54 -15.67 -16.55
N VAL A 111 27.84 -15.14 -15.54
CA VAL A 111 26.65 -15.77 -14.95
C VAL A 111 25.40 -15.52 -15.77
N PHE A 112 25.12 -14.27 -16.16
CA PHE A 112 23.85 -13.90 -16.79
C PHE A 112 23.93 -13.75 -18.31
N GLY A 113 25.14 -13.64 -18.87
CA GLY A 113 25.37 -13.47 -20.31
C GLY A 113 24.65 -12.26 -20.90
N ASP A 114 24.22 -12.41 -22.16
CA ASP A 114 23.49 -11.38 -22.90
C ASP A 114 21.97 -11.45 -22.70
N ARG A 115 21.50 -12.06 -21.59
CA ARG A 115 20.07 -12.22 -21.32
C ARG A 115 19.39 -10.87 -21.13
N ARG A 116 18.21 -10.72 -21.75
CA ARG A 116 17.31 -9.56 -21.62
C ARG A 116 16.04 -9.94 -20.86
N PHE A 117 15.34 -8.93 -20.36
CA PHE A 117 14.06 -9.13 -19.65
C PHE A 117 12.96 -9.68 -20.57
N THR A 118 13.05 -9.44 -21.88
CA THR A 118 12.08 -9.87 -22.91
C THR A 118 12.47 -11.14 -23.66
N ASP A 119 13.62 -11.75 -23.35
CA ASP A 119 14.14 -12.89 -24.10
C ASP A 119 13.16 -14.06 -24.13
N LYS A 120 13.15 -14.77 -25.27
CA LYS A 120 12.35 -15.98 -25.50
C LYS A 120 13.27 -17.18 -25.75
N GLY A 121 12.69 -18.38 -25.69
CA GLY A 121 13.43 -19.63 -25.96
C GLY A 121 14.47 -19.92 -24.86
N PRO A 122 15.69 -20.36 -25.21
CA PRO A 122 16.68 -20.85 -24.24
C PRO A 122 17.20 -19.76 -23.28
N ASN A 123 17.07 -18.48 -23.65
CA ASN A 123 17.49 -17.36 -22.82
C ASN A 123 16.38 -16.78 -21.94
N LYS A 124 15.14 -17.28 -22.10
CA LYS A 124 13.96 -16.82 -21.34
C LYS A 124 14.18 -16.99 -19.83
N LEU A 125 13.69 -16.02 -19.06
CA LEU A 125 13.58 -16.14 -17.61
C LEU A 125 12.48 -17.16 -17.21
N GLU A 126 12.72 -17.90 -16.14
CA GLU A 126 11.82 -18.91 -15.56
C GLU A 126 10.65 -18.29 -14.77
N VAL A 127 10.75 -16.99 -14.49
CA VAL A 127 9.72 -16.15 -13.87
C VAL A 127 9.04 -15.28 -14.92
N ASP A 128 7.82 -14.84 -14.63
CA ASP A 128 7.07 -13.93 -15.50
C ASP A 128 7.62 -12.49 -15.42
N ASP A 129 8.26 -12.11 -14.30
CA ASP A 129 8.85 -10.79 -14.10
C ASP A 129 10.05 -10.82 -13.14
N LEU A 130 11.09 -10.06 -13.47
CA LEU A 130 12.29 -9.83 -12.65
C LEU A 130 12.42 -8.33 -12.43
N LYS A 131 12.46 -7.88 -11.18
CA LYS A 131 12.56 -6.46 -10.82
C LYS A 131 13.86 -6.16 -10.08
N ILE A 132 14.72 -5.32 -10.67
CA ILE A 132 15.99 -4.89 -10.07
C ILE A 132 15.96 -3.37 -9.88
N VAL A 133 16.59 -2.88 -8.81
CA VAL A 133 16.64 -1.45 -8.49
C VAL A 133 18.07 -0.96 -8.29
N ALA A 134 18.39 0.13 -8.97
CA ALA A 134 19.57 0.95 -8.70
C ALA A 134 19.15 2.38 -8.28
N ALA A 135 20.10 3.17 -7.82
CA ALA A 135 19.91 4.59 -7.51
C ALA A 135 20.68 5.44 -8.52
N ASP A 136 20.01 6.44 -9.12
CA ASP A 136 20.68 7.43 -9.96
C ASP A 136 21.08 8.64 -9.12
N LEU A 137 22.38 8.88 -9.02
CA LEU A 137 22.95 9.99 -8.26
C LEU A 137 22.71 11.36 -8.90
N LYS A 138 22.43 11.45 -10.21
CA LYS A 138 22.15 12.74 -10.84
C LYS A 138 20.73 13.21 -10.52
N THR A 139 19.76 12.32 -10.51
CA THR A 139 18.34 12.65 -10.26
C THR A 139 17.94 12.47 -8.80
N GLY A 140 18.69 11.67 -8.03
CA GLY A 140 18.30 11.26 -6.67
C GLY A 140 17.11 10.30 -6.66
N SER A 141 16.84 9.60 -7.77
CA SER A 141 15.68 8.72 -7.93
C SER A 141 16.07 7.26 -8.16
N TYR A 142 15.09 6.36 -7.98
CA TYR A 142 15.26 4.95 -8.34
C TYR A 142 15.33 4.77 -9.85
N LYS A 143 16.24 3.92 -10.30
CA LYS A 143 16.22 3.31 -11.63
C LYS A 143 15.69 1.89 -11.50
N LYS A 144 14.49 1.66 -12.02
CA LYS A 144 13.83 0.34 -12.01
C LYS A 144 14.17 -0.39 -13.32
N TYR A 145 14.52 -1.66 -13.20
CA TYR A 145 14.72 -2.57 -14.31
C TYR A 145 13.70 -3.69 -14.20
N SER A 146 12.92 -3.88 -15.26
CA SER A 146 11.92 -4.94 -15.35
C SER A 146 11.54 -5.17 -16.81
N ILE A 147 10.69 -6.16 -17.07
CA ILE A 147 10.14 -6.37 -18.41
C ILE A 147 9.32 -5.17 -18.92
N THR A 148 8.77 -4.34 -18.01
CA THR A 148 8.01 -3.13 -18.36
C THR A 148 8.87 -1.89 -18.41
N ASP A 149 9.78 -1.72 -17.46
CA ASP A 149 10.57 -0.48 -17.30
C ASP A 149 11.81 -0.47 -18.19
N SER A 150 12.37 -1.64 -18.51
CA SER A 150 13.64 -1.77 -19.24
C SER A 150 13.74 -3.08 -20.05
N PRO A 151 12.77 -3.34 -20.95
CA PRO A 151 12.61 -4.63 -21.64
C PRO A 151 13.88 -5.11 -22.35
N GLU A 152 14.56 -4.18 -23.03
CA GLU A 152 15.71 -4.46 -23.90
C GLU A 152 17.06 -4.28 -23.19
N GLN A 153 17.08 -4.08 -21.88
CA GLN A 153 18.35 -4.00 -21.16
C GLN A 153 18.84 -5.40 -20.76
N LEU A 154 20.16 -5.54 -20.70
CA LEU A 154 20.78 -6.76 -20.21
C LEU A 154 20.50 -6.90 -18.71
N VAL A 155 20.12 -8.10 -18.28
CA VAL A 155 19.98 -8.43 -16.86
C VAL A 155 21.31 -8.21 -16.14
N ALA A 156 22.44 -8.54 -16.79
CA ALA A 156 23.78 -8.30 -16.26
C ALA A 156 24.02 -6.81 -15.93
N ASP A 157 23.66 -5.90 -16.84
CA ASP A 157 23.81 -4.46 -16.63
C ASP A 157 22.99 -3.96 -15.44
N ALA A 158 21.75 -4.45 -15.31
CA ALA A 158 20.86 -4.10 -14.21
C ALA A 158 21.43 -4.58 -12.87
N VAL A 159 21.93 -5.82 -12.82
CA VAL A 159 22.58 -6.38 -11.63
C VAL A 159 23.82 -5.58 -11.26
N ILE A 160 24.72 -5.26 -12.21
CA ILE A 160 25.94 -4.45 -11.95
C ILE A 160 25.55 -3.09 -11.37
N ALA A 161 24.60 -2.38 -11.99
CA ALA A 161 24.14 -1.09 -11.50
C ALA A 161 23.61 -1.18 -10.05
N SER A 162 22.90 -2.27 -9.74
CA SER A 162 22.31 -2.51 -8.42
C SER A 162 23.31 -2.90 -7.33
N ILE A 163 24.55 -3.30 -7.64
CA ILE A 163 25.53 -3.78 -6.66
C ILE A 163 26.79 -2.88 -6.54
N CYS A 164 26.82 -1.76 -7.25
CA CYS A 164 27.89 -0.76 -7.15
C CYS A 164 27.73 0.07 -5.86
N ILE A 165 28.05 -0.54 -4.71
CA ILE A 165 27.99 0.12 -3.40
C ILE A 165 28.87 1.39 -3.44
N PRO A 166 28.31 2.58 -3.16
CA PRO A 166 29.06 3.84 -3.18
C PRO A 166 30.35 3.77 -2.36
N ILE A 167 31.41 4.42 -2.84
CA ILE A 167 32.76 4.46 -2.23
C ILE A 167 33.50 3.11 -2.31
N LEU A 168 32.79 1.98 -2.27
CA LEU A 168 33.39 0.67 -2.39
C LEU A 168 33.68 0.32 -3.85
N PHE A 169 32.68 0.44 -4.72
CA PHE A 169 32.78 0.13 -6.14
C PHE A 169 32.59 1.38 -7.00
N GLU A 170 33.28 1.45 -8.13
CA GLU A 170 33.08 2.54 -9.10
C GLU A 170 31.61 2.55 -9.61
N PRO A 171 30.96 3.73 -9.71
CA PRO A 171 29.58 3.82 -10.19
C PRO A 171 29.48 3.46 -11.68
N VAL A 172 28.35 2.91 -12.11
CA VAL A 172 28.07 2.70 -13.53
C VAL A 172 27.70 4.04 -14.17
N ARG A 173 28.43 4.44 -15.21
CA ARG A 173 28.18 5.69 -15.94
C ARG A 173 27.56 5.38 -17.30
N LYS A 174 26.30 5.75 -17.47
CA LYS A 174 25.55 5.66 -18.74
C LYS A 174 24.91 7.00 -19.00
N ASP A 175 25.67 7.96 -19.53
CA ASP A 175 25.24 9.36 -19.65
C ASP A 175 23.82 9.48 -20.26
N PRO A 176 22.86 10.16 -19.60
CA PRO A 176 23.03 11.06 -18.45
C PRO A 176 23.12 10.40 -17.06
N GLU A 177 22.96 9.09 -16.91
CA GLU A 177 22.80 8.41 -15.63
C GLU A 177 24.14 8.13 -14.92
N VAL A 178 24.15 8.26 -13.59
CA VAL A 178 25.26 7.80 -12.72
C VAL A 178 24.67 6.88 -11.66
N LEU A 179 24.79 5.58 -11.90
CA LEU A 179 24.09 4.56 -11.17
C LEU A 179 24.96 3.94 -10.09
N VAL A 180 24.39 3.79 -8.90
CA VAL A 180 24.97 3.10 -7.75
C VAL A 180 23.95 2.14 -7.15
N ASP A 181 24.40 1.35 -6.17
CA ASP A 181 23.57 0.42 -5.42
C ASP A 181 22.26 1.10 -4.94
N GLY A 182 21.13 0.50 -5.32
CA GLY A 182 19.80 1.01 -5.01
C GLY A 182 19.48 1.02 -3.52
N GLY A 183 20.27 0.30 -2.72
CA GLY A 183 20.17 0.28 -1.26
C GLY A 183 20.23 1.70 -0.72
N LEU A 184 21.06 2.55 -1.35
CA LEU A 184 21.25 3.96 -0.98
C LEU A 184 19.93 4.71 -0.81
N LEU A 185 18.93 4.37 -1.63
CA LEU A 185 17.59 4.96 -1.56
C LEU A 185 16.60 4.05 -0.82
N SER A 186 16.63 2.73 -1.02
CA SER A 186 15.84 1.79 -0.20
C SER A 186 16.50 0.42 -0.18
N ASN A 187 16.79 -0.04 1.03
CA ASN A 187 17.43 -1.33 1.28
C ASN A 187 16.44 -2.50 1.15
N PHE A 188 15.13 -2.24 1.29
CA PHE A 188 14.09 -3.23 1.06
C PHE A 188 12.95 -2.69 0.18
N PRO A 189 13.00 -2.93 -1.15
CA PRO A 189 12.11 -2.28 -2.11
C PRO A 189 10.74 -2.96 -2.21
N SER A 190 10.00 -3.05 -1.09
CA SER A 190 8.66 -3.68 -1.03
C SER A 190 7.68 -3.09 -2.06
N TYR A 191 7.85 -1.81 -2.40
CA TYR A 191 7.06 -1.09 -3.40
C TYR A 191 7.13 -1.70 -4.81
N LEU A 192 8.15 -2.49 -5.14
CA LEU A 192 8.23 -3.19 -6.43
C LEU A 192 7.07 -4.16 -6.67
N PHE A 193 6.47 -4.63 -5.58
CA PHE A 193 5.39 -5.62 -5.60
C PHE A 193 4.08 -5.08 -5.04
N GLU A 194 3.95 -3.75 -4.87
CA GLU A 194 2.68 -3.09 -4.52
C GLU A 194 1.57 -3.36 -5.55
N GLU A 195 1.92 -3.63 -6.80
CA GLU A 195 0.96 -3.97 -7.85
C GLU A 195 0.98 -5.47 -8.20
N SER A 196 1.65 -6.29 -7.38
CA SER A 196 1.75 -7.72 -7.64
C SER A 196 0.38 -8.39 -7.67
N LYS A 197 0.18 -9.22 -8.69
CA LYS A 197 -1.00 -10.08 -8.86
C LYS A 197 -1.02 -11.25 -7.87
N TYR A 198 0.03 -11.46 -7.08
CA TYR A 198 0.15 -12.60 -6.17
C TYR A 198 0.62 -12.15 -4.78
N PRO A 199 0.33 -12.93 -3.71
CA PRO A 199 0.92 -12.67 -2.41
C PRO A 199 2.44 -12.54 -2.52
N THR A 200 3.03 -11.64 -1.75
CA THR A 200 4.46 -11.36 -1.81
C THR A 200 5.10 -11.72 -0.49
N ILE A 201 6.17 -12.50 -0.56
CA ILE A 201 7.04 -12.80 0.57
C ILE A 201 8.34 -12.08 0.32
N GLY A 202 8.81 -11.31 1.29
CA GLY A 202 10.08 -10.62 1.19
C GLY A 202 11.00 -10.97 2.36
N PHE A 203 12.21 -11.39 2.02
CA PHE A 203 13.27 -11.72 2.97
C PHE A 203 14.16 -10.50 3.17
N CYS A 204 14.26 -10.03 4.41
CA CYS A 204 15.02 -8.82 4.76
C CYS A 204 16.14 -9.17 5.73
N LEU A 205 17.39 -8.92 5.32
CA LEU A 205 18.54 -9.08 6.20
C LEU A 205 18.54 -7.95 7.24
N LYS A 206 18.66 -8.32 8.51
CA LYS A 206 18.75 -7.38 9.63
C LYS A 206 20.01 -7.65 10.42
N ASP A 207 20.85 -6.62 10.53
CA ASP A 207 22.00 -6.63 11.42
C ASP A 207 21.51 -6.29 12.83
N ASP A 208 22.00 -7.01 13.85
CA ASP A 208 21.83 -6.57 15.25
C ASP A 208 22.70 -5.33 15.44
N GLU A 209 22.17 -4.28 16.06
CA GLU A 209 22.80 -2.95 16.17
C GLU A 209 24.33 -3.03 16.35
N ALA A 210 25.06 -2.62 15.30
CA ALA A 210 26.51 -2.67 15.32
C ALA A 210 27.06 -1.68 16.36
N GLN A 211 28.03 -2.12 17.16
CA GLN A 211 28.84 -1.23 17.97
C GLN A 211 29.57 -0.23 17.06
N ASN A 212 29.37 1.07 17.33
CA ASN A 212 29.95 2.16 16.55
C ASN A 212 31.49 2.15 16.64
N GLU A 213 32.17 1.77 15.55
CA GLU A 213 33.60 2.06 15.40
C GLU A 213 33.80 3.54 15.02
N THR A 214 34.61 4.25 15.79
CA THR A 214 34.81 5.72 15.72
C THR A 214 35.93 6.17 14.77
N ASN A 215 36.44 5.29 13.90
CA ASN A 215 37.46 5.68 12.91
C ASN A 215 36.82 6.39 11.71
N GLY A 216 37.55 7.30 11.03
CA GLY A 216 36.97 8.15 9.96
C GLY A 216 36.28 7.42 8.80
N PHE A 217 36.78 6.25 8.38
CA PHE A 217 36.10 5.40 7.40
C PHE A 217 34.92 4.61 8.00
N GLY A 218 35.03 4.26 9.29
CA GLY A 218 33.93 3.68 10.08
C GLY A 218 32.76 4.64 10.20
N TYR A 219 33.02 5.94 10.40
CA TYR A 219 31.98 6.98 10.45
C TYR A 219 31.22 7.13 9.12
N LEU A 220 31.93 7.20 7.98
CA LEU A 220 31.29 7.28 6.66
C LEU A 220 30.48 6.01 6.35
N LYS A 221 31.00 4.83 6.71
CA LYS A 221 30.27 3.57 6.63
C LYS A 221 29.02 3.58 7.50
N SER A 222 29.12 4.04 8.76
CA SER A 222 27.97 4.17 9.66
C SER A 222 26.94 5.16 9.15
N LEU A 223 27.34 6.29 8.55
CA LEU A 223 26.40 7.24 7.92
C LEU A 223 25.65 6.60 6.75
N LEU A 224 26.35 5.88 5.87
CA LEU A 224 25.72 5.15 4.77
C LEU A 224 24.75 4.10 5.34
N THR A 225 25.20 3.21 6.23
CA THR A 225 24.34 2.20 6.89
C THR A 225 23.12 2.81 7.59
N THR A 226 23.28 3.96 8.24
CA THR A 226 22.17 4.68 8.87
C THR A 226 21.18 5.21 7.85
N MET A 227 21.65 5.80 6.74
CA MET A 227 20.78 6.26 5.65
C MET A 227 20.01 5.09 5.01
N LEU A 228 20.69 3.96 4.74
CA LEU A 228 20.09 2.73 4.23
C LEU A 228 18.95 2.22 5.12
N THR A 229 19.15 2.26 6.44
CA THR A 229 18.22 1.71 7.43
C THR A 229 17.06 2.66 7.77
N ALA A 230 17.27 3.98 7.65
CA ALA A 230 16.26 4.99 8.01
C ALA A 230 15.12 5.09 6.99
N HIS A 231 15.39 4.91 5.69
CA HIS A 231 14.38 5.10 4.64
C HIS A 231 13.33 3.97 4.59
N ASP A 232 13.70 2.75 4.99
CA ASP A 232 12.79 1.59 4.98
C ASP A 232 11.75 1.62 6.12
N LYS A 233 12.01 2.34 7.23
CA LYS A 233 11.08 2.43 8.38
C LYS A 233 9.78 3.20 8.08
N ILE A 234 9.72 3.92 6.96
CA ILE A 234 8.64 4.86 6.64
C ILE A 234 7.50 4.21 5.82
N ARG A 235 7.70 2.99 5.28
CA ARG A 235 6.69 2.31 4.44
C ARG A 235 6.17 1.04 5.09
N SER A 236 4.93 1.08 5.58
CA SER A 236 4.22 -0.13 6.00
C SER A 236 3.93 -1.01 4.77
N PRO A 237 4.36 -2.28 4.76
CA PRO A 237 4.02 -3.19 3.66
C PRO A 237 2.51 -3.39 3.55
N ALA A 238 2.02 -3.59 2.33
CA ALA A 238 0.59 -3.88 2.08
C ALA A 238 0.14 -5.18 2.80
N ASN A 239 -1.16 -5.33 3.08
CA ASN A 239 -1.73 -6.48 3.80
C ASN A 239 -1.42 -7.87 3.22
N TYR A 240 -0.93 -7.96 1.98
CA TYR A 240 -0.57 -9.21 1.28
C TYR A 240 0.94 -9.38 1.09
N PHE A 241 1.72 -8.55 1.78
CA PHE A 241 3.17 -8.59 1.78
C PHE A 241 3.64 -9.07 3.15
N LYS A 242 4.18 -10.28 3.19
CA LYS A 242 4.78 -10.84 4.41
C LYS A 242 6.28 -10.54 4.42
N LEU A 243 6.70 -9.74 5.39
CA LEU A 243 8.12 -9.50 5.67
C LEU A 243 8.66 -10.61 6.59
N ILE A 244 9.74 -11.26 6.17
CA ILE A 244 10.47 -12.24 6.97
C ILE A 244 11.88 -11.68 7.25
N PRO A 245 12.16 -11.27 8.49
CA PRO A 245 13.51 -10.85 8.87
C PRO A 245 14.45 -12.05 8.97
N ILE A 246 15.70 -11.85 8.55
CA ILE A 246 16.81 -12.79 8.73
C ILE A 246 17.91 -12.06 9.49
N THR A 247 18.18 -12.47 10.72
CA THR A 247 19.25 -11.86 11.53
C THR A 247 20.61 -12.32 11.03
N THR A 248 21.49 -11.37 10.72
CA THR A 248 22.88 -11.57 10.29
C THR A 248 23.88 -11.44 11.45
N LYS A 249 23.39 -11.09 12.65
CA LYS A 249 24.17 -10.90 13.88
C LYS A 249 25.28 -9.85 13.66
N ASP A 250 26.55 -10.27 13.70
CA ASP A 250 27.74 -9.44 13.56
C ASP A 250 28.30 -9.44 12.12
N VAL A 251 27.65 -10.14 11.19
CA VAL A 251 28.05 -10.17 9.78
C VAL A 251 27.48 -8.97 9.04
N LEU A 252 28.27 -7.90 8.98
CA LEU A 252 27.90 -6.67 8.27
C LEU A 252 27.76 -6.91 6.75
N SER A 253 26.87 -6.14 6.12
CA SER A 253 26.66 -6.13 4.66
C SER A 253 27.91 -5.88 3.80
N THR A 254 28.95 -5.27 4.38
CA THR A 254 30.23 -5.00 3.70
C THR A 254 31.37 -5.95 4.11
N LYS A 255 31.08 -7.07 4.78
CA LYS A 255 32.10 -8.07 5.15
C LYS A 255 32.34 -9.02 3.97
N PHE A 256 33.27 -8.66 3.09
CA PHE A 256 33.61 -9.44 1.89
C PHE A 256 34.61 -10.58 2.16
N ASP A 257 35.25 -10.58 3.33
CA ASP A 257 36.21 -11.59 3.78
C ASP A 257 35.55 -12.66 4.68
N LEU A 258 34.38 -13.16 4.26
CA LEU A 258 33.63 -14.17 5.00
C LEU A 258 34.46 -15.42 5.28
N THR A 259 34.35 -15.90 6.52
CA THR A 259 34.88 -17.20 6.96
C THR A 259 33.90 -18.31 6.65
N ALA A 260 34.36 -19.57 6.66
CA ALA A 260 33.47 -20.72 6.52
C ALA A 260 32.37 -20.75 7.61
N GLY A 261 32.68 -20.25 8.81
CA GLY A 261 31.72 -20.11 9.90
C GLY A 261 30.64 -19.07 9.61
N ASP A 262 31.02 -17.90 9.08
CA ASP A 262 30.08 -16.84 8.71
C ASP A 262 29.06 -17.34 7.67
N ILE A 263 29.54 -18.03 6.63
CA ILE A 263 28.69 -18.57 5.56
C ILE A 263 27.72 -19.61 6.13
N LYS A 264 28.23 -20.55 6.94
CA LYS A 264 27.40 -21.58 7.55
C LYS A 264 26.30 -20.93 8.38
N TYR A 265 26.64 -19.92 9.18
CA TYR A 265 25.67 -19.18 9.98
C TYR A 265 24.61 -18.51 9.10
N LEU A 266 25.00 -17.73 8.09
CA LEU A 266 24.06 -17.03 7.20
C LEU A 266 23.13 -18.00 6.46
N LEU A 267 23.66 -19.14 5.99
CA LEU A 267 22.87 -20.18 5.34
C LEU A 267 21.88 -20.83 6.30
N ASP A 268 22.31 -21.15 7.53
CA ASP A 268 21.45 -21.75 8.54
C ASP A 268 20.37 -20.76 9.00
N ALA A 269 20.70 -19.48 9.18
CA ALA A 269 19.74 -18.42 9.49
C ALA A 269 18.67 -18.28 8.39
N GLY A 270 19.09 -18.28 7.13
CA GLY A 270 18.16 -18.26 5.99
C GLY A 270 17.27 -19.50 5.92
N ARG A 271 17.81 -20.69 6.22
CA ARG A 271 17.02 -21.94 6.29
C ARG A 271 15.99 -21.91 7.41
N ILE A 272 16.38 -21.44 8.59
CA ILE A 272 15.47 -21.30 9.73
C ILE A 272 14.34 -20.33 9.37
N ALA A 273 14.66 -19.15 8.83
CA ALA A 273 13.67 -18.18 8.41
C ALA A 273 12.71 -18.75 7.35
N ALA A 274 13.24 -19.45 6.34
CA ALA A 274 12.43 -20.10 5.30
C ALA A 274 11.57 -21.27 5.82
N SER A 275 11.99 -21.95 6.88
CA SER A 275 11.24 -23.05 7.50
C SER A 275 10.04 -22.57 8.32
N GLY A 276 10.09 -21.35 8.85
CA GLY A 276 8.98 -20.72 9.58
C GLY A 276 7.91 -20.08 8.69
N VAL A 277 8.05 -20.19 7.37
CA VAL A 277 7.08 -19.63 6.41
C VAL A 277 5.94 -20.61 6.18
N ASP A 278 4.72 -20.16 6.46
CA ASP A 278 3.53 -20.83 5.94
C ASP A 278 3.37 -20.46 4.46
N TRP A 279 3.87 -21.35 3.59
CA TRP A 279 3.83 -21.13 2.15
C TRP A 279 2.41 -21.25 1.58
N GLU A 280 1.51 -21.97 2.27
CA GLU A 280 0.11 -22.15 1.84
C GLU A 280 -0.73 -20.90 2.13
N GLU A 281 -0.48 -20.24 3.26
CA GLU A 281 -1.11 -18.95 3.59
C GLU A 281 -0.64 -17.82 2.63
N HIS A 282 0.53 -18.00 2.01
CA HIS A 282 1.17 -16.99 1.16
C HIS A 282 1.28 -17.42 -0.31
N THR A 283 0.36 -18.29 -0.75
CA THR A 283 0.19 -18.64 -2.17
C THR A 283 -1.24 -18.35 -2.63
N SER A 284 -1.43 -18.23 -3.94
CA SER A 284 -2.78 -18.13 -4.52
C SER A 284 -2.82 -18.80 -5.87
N ALA A 285 -3.83 -19.65 -6.06
CA ALA A 285 -4.08 -20.34 -7.34
C ALA A 285 -4.54 -19.39 -8.45
N ARG A 286 -5.02 -18.19 -8.09
CA ARG A 286 -5.48 -17.15 -9.02
C ARG A 286 -4.76 -15.85 -8.72
N ALA A 287 -4.64 -14.98 -9.72
CA ALA A 287 -4.20 -13.62 -9.47
C ALA A 287 -5.15 -12.99 -8.43
N ILE A 288 -4.60 -12.44 -7.35
CA ILE A 288 -5.28 -11.47 -6.50
C ILE A 288 -5.69 -10.33 -7.43
N VAL A 289 -6.99 -10.18 -7.66
CA VAL A 289 -7.50 -9.15 -8.56
C VAL A 289 -7.32 -7.79 -7.90
N ARG A 290 -6.28 -7.05 -8.31
CA ARG A 290 -6.13 -5.61 -8.04
C ARG A 290 -6.53 -4.86 -9.30
N HIS A 291 -7.51 -3.97 -9.19
CA HIS A 291 -7.88 -3.06 -10.27
C HIS A 291 -7.18 -1.72 -10.01
N PHE A 292 -6.37 -1.28 -10.97
CA PHE A 292 -5.82 0.08 -11.02
C PHE A 292 -6.54 0.82 -12.14
N ASP A 293 -6.89 2.09 -11.90
CA ASP A 293 -7.53 2.93 -12.92
C ASP A 293 -6.56 3.14 -14.09
N LYS A 294 -7.04 3.02 -15.34
CA LYS A 294 -6.20 3.19 -16.54
C LYS A 294 -5.70 4.64 -16.73
N ARG A 295 -6.35 5.63 -16.09
CA ARG A 295 -6.00 7.06 -16.18
C ARG A 295 -5.94 7.70 -14.78
N PRO A 296 -4.97 7.31 -13.93
CA PRO A 296 -4.95 7.71 -12.53
C PRO A 296 -4.64 9.20 -12.35
N HIS A 297 -3.84 9.80 -13.24
CA HIS A 297 -3.52 11.23 -13.21
C HIS A 297 -4.74 12.09 -13.57
N GLU A 298 -5.47 11.74 -14.64
CA GLU A 298 -6.71 12.44 -15.02
C GLU A 298 -7.81 12.24 -13.98
N ALA A 299 -7.90 11.06 -13.36
CA ALA A 299 -8.85 10.79 -12.29
C ALA A 299 -8.54 11.64 -11.03
N LEU A 300 -7.25 11.85 -10.74
CA LEU A 300 -6.80 12.72 -9.67
C LEU A 300 -7.07 14.20 -10.00
N ASP A 301 -6.78 14.64 -11.22
CA ASP A 301 -7.05 16.01 -11.67
C ASP A 301 -8.55 16.32 -11.61
N PHE A 302 -9.40 15.38 -12.05
CA PHE A 302 -10.86 15.48 -11.93
C PHE A 302 -11.32 15.60 -10.47
N VAL A 303 -10.73 14.82 -9.56
CA VAL A 303 -11.01 14.93 -8.11
C VAL A 303 -10.58 16.29 -7.60
N LEU A 304 -9.38 16.77 -7.95
CA LEU A 304 -8.85 18.06 -7.50
C LEU A 304 -9.69 19.23 -8.02
N GLU A 305 -10.07 19.22 -9.29
CA GLU A 305 -10.91 20.24 -9.92
C GLU A 305 -12.33 20.27 -9.30
N SER A 306 -12.95 19.09 -9.15
CA SER A 306 -14.28 18.97 -8.53
C SER A 306 -14.27 19.33 -7.03
N THR A 307 -13.17 19.04 -6.33
CA THR A 307 -12.97 19.43 -4.92
C THR A 307 -12.71 20.92 -4.79
N SER A 308 -11.99 21.54 -5.73
CA SER A 308 -11.83 23.00 -5.79
C SER A 308 -13.18 23.67 -6.01
N GLN A 309 -14.01 23.19 -6.94
CA GLN A 309 -15.37 23.72 -7.13
C GLN A 309 -16.23 23.62 -5.86
N LEU A 310 -16.15 22.51 -5.13
CA LEU A 310 -16.80 22.34 -3.82
C LEU A 310 -16.27 23.34 -2.78
N PHE A 311 -14.95 23.50 -2.71
CA PHE A 311 -14.30 24.42 -1.79
C PHE A 311 -14.64 25.88 -2.12
N ASP A 312 -14.53 26.29 -3.37
CA ASP A 312 -14.83 27.66 -3.82
C ASP A 312 -16.32 28.01 -3.62
N THR A 313 -17.21 27.02 -3.74
CA THR A 313 -18.66 27.23 -3.59
C THR A 313 -19.14 27.18 -2.13
N TYR A 314 -18.51 26.38 -1.26
CA TYR A 314 -19.07 26.06 0.07
C TYR A 314 -18.07 26.14 1.25
N SER A 315 -16.84 26.66 1.07
CA SER A 315 -15.82 26.72 2.12
C SER A 315 -16.07 27.75 3.22
N GLN A 316 -17.08 28.63 3.10
CA GLN A 316 -17.31 29.64 4.12
C GLN A 316 -18.23 29.16 5.26
N PRO A 317 -17.89 29.45 6.53
CA PRO A 317 -18.72 29.08 7.70
C PRO A 317 -20.16 29.61 7.68
N SER A 318 -20.45 30.62 6.86
CA SER A 318 -21.77 31.23 6.68
C SER A 318 -22.78 30.37 5.90
N TYR A 319 -22.36 29.25 5.28
CA TYR A 319 -23.21 28.40 4.44
C TYR A 319 -23.85 27.20 5.17
N LYS A 320 -23.87 27.19 6.51
CA LYS A 320 -24.67 26.19 7.25
C LYS A 320 -26.16 26.56 7.17
N PRO A 321 -27.06 25.65 6.78
CA PRO A 321 -28.49 25.93 6.83
C PRO A 321 -28.93 26.30 8.26
N GLU A 322 -29.83 27.28 8.36
CA GLU A 322 -30.38 27.77 9.63
C GLU A 322 -31.34 26.73 10.19
N ASP A 323 -32.33 26.33 9.39
CA ASP A 323 -33.31 25.30 9.73
C ASP A 323 -33.29 24.15 8.72
N PHE A 324 -33.40 22.93 9.24
CA PHE A 324 -33.53 21.71 8.44
C PHE A 324 -34.59 20.79 9.03
N ASP A 325 -35.69 20.61 8.31
CA ASP A 325 -36.72 19.63 8.61
C ASP A 325 -36.48 18.36 7.77
N GLU A 326 -36.24 17.24 8.45
CA GLU A 326 -35.99 15.92 7.87
C GLU A 326 -37.03 14.93 8.38
N VAL A 327 -37.79 14.34 7.46
CA VAL A 327 -38.73 13.25 7.75
C VAL A 327 -38.28 11.99 7.03
N ILE A 328 -38.12 10.91 7.77
CA ILE A 328 -37.71 9.59 7.28
C ILE A 328 -38.81 8.58 7.56
N GLU A 329 -39.25 7.87 6.53
CA GLU A 329 -40.11 6.69 6.64
C GLU A 329 -39.32 5.48 6.12
N MET A 330 -38.98 4.54 6.99
CA MET A 330 -38.28 3.31 6.65
C MET A 330 -39.22 2.12 6.79
N THR A 331 -39.65 1.53 5.68
CA THR A 331 -40.41 0.28 5.67
C THR A 331 -39.48 -0.90 5.43
N THR A 332 -39.41 -1.84 6.36
CA THR A 332 -38.64 -3.09 6.24
C THR A 332 -39.60 -4.27 6.20
N ILE A 333 -39.62 -4.98 5.08
CA ILE A 333 -40.41 -6.21 4.87
C ILE A 333 -39.48 -7.39 5.08
N ILE A 334 -39.82 -8.28 6.02
CA ILE A 334 -39.07 -9.49 6.35
C ILE A 334 -39.85 -10.68 5.80
N HIS A 335 -39.22 -11.45 4.91
CA HIS A 335 -39.82 -12.60 4.24
C HIS A 335 -39.52 -13.90 5.00
N GLU A 336 -40.34 -14.93 4.75
CA GLU A 336 -40.19 -16.26 5.36
C GLU A 336 -38.79 -16.88 5.16
N ASP A 337 -38.12 -16.60 4.04
CA ASP A 337 -36.80 -17.13 3.71
C ASP A 337 -35.63 -16.37 4.38
N GLY A 338 -35.94 -15.33 5.15
CA GLY A 338 -34.96 -14.47 5.82
C GLY A 338 -34.40 -13.35 4.93
N SER A 339 -34.89 -13.19 3.70
CA SER A 339 -34.59 -12.00 2.88
C SER A 339 -35.41 -10.79 3.33
N SER A 340 -34.96 -9.59 2.96
CA SER A 340 -35.68 -8.35 3.26
C SER A 340 -35.81 -7.40 2.07
N ASP A 341 -36.92 -6.66 2.04
CA ASP A 341 -37.08 -5.48 1.20
C ASP A 341 -37.21 -4.25 2.08
N THR A 342 -36.26 -3.31 1.98
CA THR A 342 -36.31 -2.03 2.68
C THR A 342 -36.59 -0.89 1.72
N VAL A 343 -37.70 -0.19 1.95
CA VAL A 343 -38.06 1.04 1.26
C VAL A 343 -37.82 2.19 2.22
N LEU A 344 -37.00 3.17 1.82
CA LEU A 344 -36.84 4.39 2.61
C LEU A 344 -37.24 5.62 1.79
N LYS A 345 -38.15 6.39 2.36
CA LYS A 345 -38.64 7.64 1.79
C LYS A 345 -38.14 8.75 2.69
N ASN A 346 -37.54 9.78 2.09
CA ASN A 346 -37.24 10.97 2.86
C ASN A 346 -37.89 12.20 2.24
N SER A 347 -38.22 13.12 3.14
CA SER A 347 -38.79 14.41 2.82
C SER A 347 -37.98 15.47 3.52
N TYR A 348 -37.53 16.47 2.77
CA TYR A 348 -36.66 17.54 3.27
C TYR A 348 -37.27 18.91 3.04
N GLN A 349 -37.08 19.79 4.02
CA GLN A 349 -37.25 21.23 3.86
C GLN A 349 -36.06 21.93 4.51
N VAL A 350 -35.48 22.91 3.81
CA VAL A 350 -34.26 23.58 4.26
C VAL A 350 -34.44 25.08 4.13
N LEU A 351 -34.05 25.83 5.16
CA LEU A 351 -34.03 27.29 5.16
C LEU A 351 -32.60 27.80 5.40
N GLY A 352 -32.17 28.80 4.63
CA GLY A 352 -30.84 29.41 4.71
C GLY A 352 -30.21 29.65 3.34
N GLU A 353 -28.98 30.18 3.29
CA GLU A 353 -28.25 30.36 2.04
C GLU A 353 -27.45 29.10 1.64
N LYS A 354 -27.80 28.49 0.49
CA LYS A 354 -27.07 27.43 -0.25
C LYS A 354 -26.55 26.24 0.58
N PRO A 355 -27.43 25.38 1.12
CA PRO A 355 -27.03 24.19 1.84
C PRO A 355 -26.44 23.12 0.90
N LEU A 356 -25.33 22.50 1.33
CA LEU A 356 -24.66 21.41 0.62
C LEU A 356 -25.08 20.04 1.19
N PHE A 357 -25.71 19.22 0.37
CA PHE A 357 -26.06 17.84 0.69
C PHE A 357 -25.11 16.87 -0.01
N CYS A 358 -24.93 15.68 0.57
CA CYS A 358 -24.05 14.63 0.09
C CYS A 358 -24.79 13.28 0.13
N THR A 359 -24.70 12.50 -0.94
CA THR A 359 -25.15 11.10 -1.01
C THR A 359 -24.13 10.24 -1.73
N ARG A 360 -24.21 8.90 -1.60
CA ARG A 360 -23.33 7.94 -2.27
C ARG A 360 -24.12 7.10 -3.26
N ILE A 361 -23.59 6.92 -4.46
CA ILE A 361 -24.13 6.02 -5.48
C ILE A 361 -23.09 4.98 -5.84
N THR A 362 -23.54 3.74 -6.03
CA THR A 362 -22.74 2.63 -6.52
C THR A 362 -23.33 2.08 -7.81
N LEU A 363 -22.53 2.05 -8.87
CA LEU A 363 -22.83 1.41 -10.14
C LEU A 363 -22.24 0.00 -10.15
N ASN A 364 -23.10 -1.01 -10.20
CA ASN A 364 -22.71 -2.42 -10.31
C ASN A 364 -22.62 -2.84 -11.78
N SER A 365 -21.88 -3.91 -12.07
CA SER A 365 -21.80 -4.56 -13.40
C SER A 365 -21.13 -3.70 -14.49
N VAL A 366 -20.26 -2.78 -14.09
CA VAL A 366 -19.44 -1.98 -15.01
C VAL A 366 -18.29 -2.85 -15.57
N PRO A 367 -18.03 -2.86 -16.90
CA PRO A 367 -16.95 -3.65 -17.47
C PRO A 367 -15.57 -3.29 -16.91
N ARG A 368 -14.75 -4.31 -16.63
CA ARG A 368 -13.47 -4.22 -15.93
C ARG A 368 -12.43 -3.28 -16.55
N GLU A 369 -12.62 -2.89 -17.80
CA GLU A 369 -11.66 -2.17 -18.62
C GLU A 369 -11.82 -0.65 -18.65
N HIS A 370 -12.88 -0.12 -18.03
CA HIS A 370 -13.18 1.31 -18.06
C HIS A 370 -12.52 2.05 -16.89
N SER A 371 -11.99 3.25 -17.17
CA SER A 371 -11.64 4.21 -16.11
C SER A 371 -12.93 4.63 -15.39
N ILE A 372 -12.82 5.02 -14.12
CA ILE A 372 -13.95 5.58 -13.38
C ILE A 372 -14.52 6.85 -14.04
N LEU A 373 -13.71 7.52 -14.86
CA LEU A 373 -14.11 8.70 -15.64
C LEU A 373 -15.01 8.38 -16.85
N ASP A 374 -14.94 7.15 -17.36
CA ASP A 374 -15.70 6.72 -18.55
C ASP A 374 -17.15 6.35 -18.23
N VAL A 375 -17.51 6.33 -16.95
CA VAL A 375 -18.77 5.77 -16.44
C VAL A 375 -19.46 6.84 -15.62
N LYS A 376 -20.02 7.86 -16.26
CA LYS A 376 -20.74 8.91 -15.53
C LYS A 376 -22.12 8.37 -15.10
N PRO A 377 -22.49 8.47 -13.81
CA PRO A 377 -23.86 8.17 -13.39
C PRO A 377 -24.81 9.15 -14.07
N ASN A 378 -25.80 8.63 -14.79
CA ASN A 378 -26.86 9.44 -15.39
C ASN A 378 -27.91 9.73 -14.32
N VAL A 379 -27.90 10.95 -13.77
CA VAL A 379 -28.80 11.38 -12.69
C VAL A 379 -29.77 12.42 -13.24
N THR A 380 -31.04 12.05 -13.41
CA THR A 380 -32.11 12.97 -13.79
C THR A 380 -32.77 13.57 -12.55
N HIS A 381 -32.95 14.90 -12.52
CA HIS A 381 -33.66 15.61 -11.45
C HIS A 381 -34.74 16.53 -12.04
N GLN A 382 -35.71 16.95 -11.21
CA GLN A 382 -36.72 17.96 -11.56
C GLN A 382 -36.51 19.21 -10.70
N GLY A 383 -36.46 20.39 -11.33
CA GLY A 383 -36.36 21.70 -10.69
C GLY A 383 -35.12 22.51 -11.15
N ASP A 384 -35.28 23.83 -11.28
CA ASP A 384 -34.18 24.75 -11.62
C ASP A 384 -33.26 25.00 -10.40
N GLY A 385 -31.95 25.12 -10.64
CA GLY A 385 -30.95 25.50 -9.62
C GLY A 385 -30.17 24.36 -8.95
N PHE A 386 -30.32 23.13 -9.42
CA PHE A 386 -29.64 21.95 -8.87
C PHE A 386 -28.22 21.78 -9.47
N ASN A 387 -27.18 22.24 -8.77
CA ASN A 387 -25.79 21.92 -9.14
C ASN A 387 -25.40 20.57 -8.55
N LEU A 388 -25.26 19.55 -9.41
CA LEU A 388 -24.80 18.22 -9.03
C LEU A 388 -23.28 18.09 -9.27
N ILE A 389 -22.49 18.00 -8.20
CA ILE A 389 -21.06 17.71 -8.28
C ILE A 389 -20.86 16.23 -7.97
N THR A 390 -20.20 15.50 -8.86
CA THR A 390 -20.00 14.05 -8.75
C THR A 390 -18.53 13.75 -8.51
N LEU A 391 -18.18 13.24 -7.33
CA LEU A 391 -16.83 12.80 -7.00
C LEU A 391 -16.68 11.28 -7.14
N PRO A 392 -15.61 10.76 -7.75
CA PRO A 392 -15.29 9.34 -7.68
C PRO A 392 -14.88 8.98 -6.24
N ALA A 393 -15.41 7.87 -5.71
CA ALA A 393 -15.18 7.46 -4.32
C ALA A 393 -14.75 6.00 -4.16
N LYS A 394 -15.09 5.14 -5.13
CA LYS A 394 -14.76 3.71 -5.08
C LYS A 394 -14.55 3.18 -6.50
N ASN A 395 -13.44 2.50 -6.75
CA ASN A 395 -13.09 2.02 -8.09
C ASN A 395 -12.69 0.54 -8.06
N LEU A 396 -13.68 -0.35 -8.06
CA LEU A 396 -13.49 -1.80 -8.02
C LEU A 396 -13.76 -2.45 -9.40
N PRO A 397 -13.33 -3.72 -9.61
CA PRO A 397 -13.46 -4.38 -10.91
C PRO A 397 -14.88 -4.45 -11.49
N ASN A 398 -15.90 -4.58 -10.63
CA ASN A 398 -17.30 -4.74 -11.04
C ASN A 398 -18.20 -3.64 -10.44
N GLU A 399 -17.61 -2.67 -9.74
CA GLU A 399 -18.33 -1.70 -8.93
C GLU A 399 -17.62 -0.34 -9.00
N LYS A 400 -18.34 0.70 -9.41
CA LYS A 400 -17.86 2.09 -9.38
C LYS A 400 -18.73 2.90 -8.43
N GLY A 401 -18.14 3.47 -7.40
CA GLY A 401 -18.83 4.31 -6.43
C GLY A 401 -18.50 5.78 -6.63
N TYR A 402 -19.52 6.62 -6.48
CA TYR A 402 -19.45 8.06 -6.56
C TYR A 402 -20.07 8.67 -5.30
N VAL A 403 -19.54 9.81 -4.88
CA VAL A 403 -20.18 10.70 -3.91
C VAL A 403 -20.78 11.86 -4.71
N LEU A 404 -22.08 12.04 -4.59
CA LEU A 404 -22.80 13.15 -5.20
C LEU A 404 -23.02 14.24 -4.17
N PHE A 405 -22.72 15.47 -4.56
CA PHE A 405 -23.05 16.67 -3.83
C PHE A 405 -24.12 17.45 -4.57
N PHE A 406 -25.10 17.96 -3.84
CA PHE A 406 -26.18 18.76 -4.42
C PHE A 406 -26.67 19.83 -3.46
N SER A 407 -27.21 20.92 -4.02
CA SER A 407 -27.90 21.95 -3.25
C SER A 407 -29.36 22.01 -3.73
N PRO A 408 -30.35 21.71 -2.88
CA PRO A 408 -31.76 21.82 -3.24
C PRO A 408 -32.17 23.29 -3.40
N PRO A 409 -33.24 23.60 -4.17
CA PRO A 409 -33.78 24.95 -4.28
C PRO A 409 -34.27 25.44 -2.91
N LEU A 410 -34.00 26.71 -2.60
CA LEU A 410 -34.19 27.30 -1.26
C LEU A 410 -35.48 28.09 -1.07
N ASP A 411 -36.39 28.00 -2.03
CA ASP A 411 -37.59 28.81 -1.96
C ASP A 411 -38.68 28.12 -1.12
N LYS A 412 -39.13 28.78 -0.05
CA LYS A 412 -40.26 28.37 0.79
C LYS A 412 -41.53 28.10 -0.03
N ALA A 413 -41.67 28.69 -1.22
CA ALA A 413 -42.80 28.48 -2.13
C ALA A 413 -42.78 27.11 -2.84
N VAL A 414 -41.65 26.41 -2.90
CA VAL A 414 -41.47 25.17 -3.68
C VAL A 414 -41.88 23.90 -2.91
N GLY A 415 -42.01 23.98 -1.58
CA GLY A 415 -42.47 22.86 -0.74
C GLY A 415 -41.40 21.82 -0.42
N LYS A 416 -41.81 20.67 0.16
CA LYS A 416 -40.88 19.61 0.59
C LYS A 416 -40.32 18.85 -0.61
N CYS A 417 -39.00 18.65 -0.65
CA CYS A 417 -38.35 17.79 -1.64
C CYS A 417 -38.47 16.33 -1.18
N ASN A 418 -39.03 15.47 -2.03
CA ASN A 418 -39.22 14.05 -1.72
C ASN A 418 -38.32 13.19 -2.59
N TRP A 419 -37.76 12.15 -2.00
CA TRP A 419 -37.03 11.11 -2.71
C TRP A 419 -37.31 9.74 -2.08
N GLN A 420 -37.22 8.68 -2.88
CA GLN A 420 -37.46 7.31 -2.46
C GLN A 420 -36.38 6.41 -3.06
N TRP A 421 -35.90 5.47 -2.26
CA TRP A 421 -35.06 4.36 -2.73
C TRP A 421 -35.55 3.04 -2.13
N THR A 422 -35.26 1.95 -2.82
CA THR A 422 -35.64 0.60 -2.43
C THR A 422 -34.41 -0.29 -2.51
N THR A 423 -34.18 -1.10 -1.49
CA THR A 423 -33.07 -2.03 -1.41
C THR A 423 -33.61 -3.42 -1.07
N HIS A 424 -33.20 -4.42 -1.84
CA HIS A 424 -33.44 -5.82 -1.54
C HIS A 424 -32.16 -6.44 -0.99
N ILE A 425 -32.23 -7.12 0.16
CA ILE A 425 -31.08 -7.74 0.81
C ILE A 425 -31.38 -9.23 1.02
N PRO A 426 -30.73 -10.13 0.26
CA PRO A 426 -30.78 -11.56 0.53
C PRO A 426 -30.14 -11.85 1.90
N ASP A 427 -30.73 -12.78 2.65
CA ASP A 427 -30.20 -13.31 3.91
C ASP A 427 -30.11 -12.33 5.10
N ASP A 428 -30.72 -11.15 5.01
CA ASP A 428 -30.63 -10.06 5.99
C ASP A 428 -31.08 -10.46 7.40
N PHE A 429 -32.15 -11.25 7.50
CA PHE A 429 -32.75 -11.69 8.77
C PHE A 429 -32.63 -13.20 9.00
N LYS A 430 -31.62 -13.86 8.43
CA LYS A 430 -31.41 -15.30 8.65
C LYS A 430 -31.26 -15.68 10.12
N LYS A 431 -30.69 -14.78 10.94
CA LYS A 431 -30.57 -14.95 12.40
C LYS A 431 -31.93 -15.01 13.06
N LEU A 432 -32.81 -14.07 12.69
CA LEU A 432 -34.20 -14.02 13.13
C LEU A 432 -34.94 -15.32 12.81
N ILE A 433 -34.75 -15.85 11.59
CA ILE A 433 -35.34 -17.13 11.18
C ILE A 433 -34.74 -18.31 11.94
N SER A 434 -33.46 -18.27 12.30
CA SER A 434 -32.80 -19.31 13.10
C SER A 434 -33.08 -19.21 14.61
N GLY A 435 -33.90 -18.26 15.05
CA GLY A 435 -34.27 -18.10 16.45
C GLY A 435 -33.33 -17.22 17.27
N GLU A 436 -32.49 -16.41 16.61
CA GLU A 436 -31.61 -15.43 17.24
C GLU A 436 -32.13 -14.00 17.02
N ASP A 437 -31.81 -13.08 17.93
CA ASP A 437 -32.21 -11.68 17.81
C ASP A 437 -31.56 -10.98 16.61
N ASP A 438 -32.26 -10.00 16.04
CA ASP A 438 -31.75 -9.18 14.94
C ASP A 438 -32.00 -7.69 15.16
N VAL A 439 -31.44 -6.84 14.31
CA VAL A 439 -31.52 -5.38 14.48
C VAL A 439 -31.75 -4.63 13.17
N ILE A 440 -32.72 -3.73 13.20
CA ILE A 440 -32.93 -2.70 12.18
C ILE A 440 -32.37 -1.39 12.71
N PHE A 441 -31.59 -0.65 11.92
CA PHE A 441 -31.07 0.64 12.39
C PHE A 441 -31.01 1.72 11.31
N TYR A 442 -31.08 2.97 11.75
CA TYR A 442 -30.84 4.16 10.92
C TYR A 442 -29.87 5.12 11.62
N ARG A 443 -28.94 5.72 10.88
CA ARG A 443 -27.93 6.62 11.43
C ARG A 443 -27.99 7.99 10.75
N THR A 444 -28.01 9.06 11.54
CA THR A 444 -27.96 10.45 11.07
C THR A 444 -27.09 11.31 11.98
N LYS A 445 -26.80 12.55 11.57
CA LYS A 445 -26.02 13.54 12.32
C LYS A 445 -26.63 14.92 12.16
N GLN A 446 -26.35 15.87 13.05
CA GLN A 446 -26.81 17.26 12.86
C GLN A 446 -26.31 17.85 11.54
N ARG A 447 -27.21 18.47 10.77
CA ARG A 447 -26.88 19.08 9.47
C ARG A 447 -27.15 20.58 9.40
N ALA A 448 -27.84 21.15 10.38
CA ALA A 448 -28.21 22.56 10.48
C ALA A 448 -28.12 23.07 11.92
N HIS A 449 -28.21 24.39 12.11
CA HIS A 449 -28.29 25.01 13.44
C HIS A 449 -29.50 24.48 14.22
N ILE A 450 -30.65 24.42 13.56
CA ILE A 450 -31.87 23.78 14.04
C ILE A 450 -32.19 22.62 13.09
N HIS A 451 -32.23 21.39 13.61
CA HIS A 451 -32.46 20.18 12.80
C HIS A 451 -33.63 19.40 13.41
N HIS A 452 -34.82 19.63 12.89
CA HIS A 452 -36.00 18.86 13.23
C HIS A 452 -35.99 17.54 12.47
N PHE A 453 -35.94 16.45 13.21
CA PHE A 453 -35.81 15.12 12.66
C PHE A 453 -36.93 14.24 13.17
N MET A 454 -37.65 13.62 12.24
CA MET A 454 -38.63 12.60 12.53
C MET A 454 -38.28 11.34 11.74
N ILE A 455 -38.27 10.20 12.43
CA ILE A 455 -38.11 8.89 11.79
C ILE A 455 -39.23 7.96 12.24
N GLU A 456 -39.80 7.27 11.27
CA GLU A 456 -40.74 6.18 11.45
C GLU A 456 -40.18 4.90 10.82
N PHE A 457 -40.07 3.85 11.62
CA PHE A 457 -39.80 2.49 11.17
C PHE A 457 -41.13 1.75 11.03
N VAL A 458 -41.38 1.16 9.88
CA VAL A 458 -42.52 0.27 9.61
C VAL A 458 -41.96 -1.12 9.34
N VAL A 459 -42.08 -2.01 10.32
CA VAL A 459 -41.61 -3.40 10.20
C VAL A 459 -42.79 -4.28 9.80
N LEU A 460 -42.67 -4.96 8.67
CA LEU A 460 -43.64 -5.91 8.14
C LEU A 460 -43.03 -7.31 8.21
N ILE A 461 -43.54 -8.14 9.12
CA ILE A 461 -43.04 -9.50 9.35
C ILE A 461 -44.02 -10.49 8.73
N ASP A 462 -43.55 -11.31 7.79
CA ASP A 462 -44.37 -12.36 7.17
C ASP A 462 -45.01 -13.26 8.26
N GLU A 463 -46.33 -13.45 8.20
CA GLU A 463 -47.07 -14.26 9.18
C GLU A 463 -46.67 -15.73 9.19
N ARG A 464 -46.01 -16.22 8.13
CA ARG A 464 -45.45 -17.58 8.08
C ARG A 464 -44.25 -17.75 9.02
N ILE A 465 -43.62 -16.66 9.45
CA ILE A 465 -42.61 -16.67 10.50
C ILE A 465 -43.35 -16.85 11.83
N THR A 466 -43.37 -18.09 12.33
CA THR A 466 -44.15 -18.45 13.53
C THR A 466 -43.53 -17.99 14.84
N SER A 467 -42.27 -17.57 14.83
CA SER A 467 -41.57 -17.06 16.02
C SER A 467 -42.29 -15.84 16.59
N ASP A 468 -42.41 -15.79 17.93
CA ASP A 468 -42.88 -14.59 18.62
C ASP A 468 -41.75 -13.55 18.59
N ILE A 469 -42.02 -12.41 17.93
CA ILE A 469 -41.01 -11.38 17.69
C ILE A 469 -41.44 -10.14 18.46
N ALA A 470 -40.73 -9.86 19.55
CA ALA A 470 -40.88 -8.63 20.32
C ALA A 470 -39.95 -7.54 19.80
N VAL A 471 -40.28 -6.28 20.09
CA VAL A 471 -39.46 -5.13 19.70
C VAL A 471 -38.91 -4.41 20.93
N GLU A 472 -37.61 -4.14 20.92
CA GLU A 472 -36.94 -3.30 21.91
C GLU A 472 -36.19 -2.15 21.21
N THR A 473 -36.18 -0.96 21.81
CA THR A 473 -35.49 0.21 21.24
C THR A 473 -34.54 0.82 22.26
N GLU A 474 -33.39 1.32 21.77
CA GLU A 474 -32.39 2.02 22.58
C GLU A 474 -32.63 3.55 22.62
N PHE A 475 -33.80 4.00 22.17
CA PHE A 475 -34.16 5.42 22.07
C PHE A 475 -35.62 5.65 22.46
N ALA A 476 -35.93 6.84 22.99
CA ALA A 476 -37.30 7.23 23.29
C ALA A 476 -38.15 7.25 22.01
N CYS A 477 -39.21 6.46 21.98
CA CYS A 477 -40.07 6.28 20.83
C CYS A 477 -41.50 5.89 21.22
N THR A 478 -42.39 5.90 20.24
CA THR A 478 -43.71 5.27 20.33
C THR A 478 -43.71 3.99 19.51
N VAL A 479 -44.11 2.87 20.10
CA VAL A 479 -44.28 1.58 19.40
C VAL A 479 -45.78 1.26 19.31
N LYS A 480 -46.26 0.97 18.11
CA LYS A 480 -47.66 0.58 17.84
C LYS A 480 -47.68 -0.72 17.05
N HIS A 481 -48.43 -1.69 17.56
CA HIS A 481 -48.81 -2.88 16.80
C HIS A 481 -50.09 -2.55 16.04
N GLU A 482 -50.01 -2.54 14.71
CA GLU A 482 -51.15 -2.23 13.85
C GLU A 482 -51.77 -3.50 13.28
N ALA A 483 -52.94 -3.36 12.66
CA ALA A 483 -53.58 -4.46 11.95
C ALA A 483 -52.64 -5.01 10.87
N ALA A 484 -52.67 -6.34 10.69
CA ALA A 484 -51.90 -7.01 9.66
C ALA A 484 -52.23 -6.44 8.27
N VAL A 485 -51.21 -6.36 7.41
CA VAL A 485 -51.34 -5.82 6.06
C VAL A 485 -51.05 -6.92 5.05
N SER A 486 -51.86 -7.00 4.00
CA SER A 486 -51.63 -7.96 2.91
C SER A 486 -50.91 -7.29 1.73
N LEU A 487 -49.75 -7.82 1.34
CA LEU A 487 -49.00 -7.43 0.16
C LEU A 487 -48.79 -8.66 -0.73
N ASN A 488 -49.08 -8.57 -2.02
CA ASN A 488 -48.92 -9.69 -2.98
C ASN A 488 -49.53 -11.03 -2.51
N ARG A 489 -50.68 -10.98 -1.83
CA ARG A 489 -51.39 -12.15 -1.24
C ARG A 489 -50.67 -12.82 -0.05
N ILE A 490 -49.64 -12.19 0.50
CA ILE A 490 -48.98 -12.59 1.75
C ILE A 490 -49.41 -11.62 2.84
N SER A 491 -49.70 -12.14 4.03
CA SER A 491 -50.12 -11.35 5.20
C SER A 491 -48.89 -11.05 6.08
N TYR A 492 -48.79 -9.81 6.55
CA TYR A 492 -47.66 -9.33 7.35
C TYR A 492 -48.14 -8.72 8.65
N ARG A 493 -47.52 -9.11 9.77
CA ARG A 493 -47.64 -8.41 11.06
C ARG A 493 -46.98 -7.05 10.91
N LYS A 494 -47.70 -5.98 11.26
CA LYS A 494 -47.21 -4.59 11.13
C LYS A 494 -46.86 -4.00 12.48
N ILE A 495 -45.63 -3.54 12.62
CA ILE A 495 -45.15 -2.80 13.79
C ILE A 495 -44.65 -1.43 13.33
N VAL A 496 -45.17 -0.36 13.92
CA VAL A 496 -44.78 1.01 13.62
C VAL A 496 -44.06 1.60 14.82
N ILE A 497 -42.86 2.13 14.60
CA ILE A 497 -42.00 2.69 15.65
C ILE A 497 -41.59 4.09 15.22
N SER A 498 -42.02 5.12 15.94
CA SER A 498 -41.74 6.52 15.57
C SER A 498 -41.06 7.31 16.68
N THR A 499 -40.19 8.23 16.29
CA THR A 499 -39.54 9.17 17.20
C THR A 499 -39.32 10.51 16.50
N GLU A 500 -39.40 11.58 17.29
CA GLU A 500 -39.18 12.95 16.85
C GLU A 500 -38.14 13.62 17.75
N ARG A 501 -37.20 14.35 17.16
CA ARG A 501 -36.15 15.09 17.85
C ARG A 501 -35.94 16.46 17.22
N SER A 502 -35.89 17.48 18.06
CA SER A 502 -35.67 18.86 17.62
C SER A 502 -34.19 19.24 17.47
N GLN A 503 -33.27 18.45 18.04
CA GLN A 503 -31.82 18.59 17.91
C GLN A 503 -31.10 17.23 17.96
N ILE A 504 -30.13 17.03 17.07
CA ILE A 504 -29.32 15.80 16.95
C ILE A 504 -27.86 16.12 17.33
N PHE A 505 -27.44 15.89 18.57
CA PHE A 505 -26.04 16.07 18.94
C PHE A 505 -25.18 14.89 18.45
N ALA A 506 -24.09 15.16 17.74
CA ALA A 506 -23.19 14.14 17.18
C ALA A 506 -23.89 13.15 16.20
N THR A 507 -23.26 11.99 15.96
CA THR A 507 -23.84 10.88 15.20
C THR A 507 -24.86 10.16 16.07
N ASN A 508 -26.14 10.16 15.69
CA ASN A 508 -27.20 9.40 16.36
C ASN A 508 -27.53 8.14 15.56
N GLU A 509 -27.70 7.04 16.27
CA GLU A 509 -28.09 5.75 15.72
C GLU A 509 -29.38 5.29 16.40
N PHE A 510 -30.41 5.04 15.60
CA PHE A 510 -31.72 4.59 16.04
C PHE A 510 -31.80 3.09 15.77
N ARG A 511 -31.63 2.28 16.82
CA ARG A 511 -31.65 0.80 16.75
C ARG A 511 -32.97 0.24 17.26
N VAL A 512 -33.59 -0.57 16.43
CA VAL A 512 -34.78 -1.38 16.72
C VAL A 512 -34.34 -2.84 16.76
N LYS A 513 -34.31 -3.45 17.94
CA LYS A 513 -34.02 -4.87 18.11
C LYS A 513 -35.29 -5.69 17.93
N LEU A 514 -35.19 -6.74 17.14
CA LEU A 514 -36.20 -7.77 16.95
C LEU A 514 -35.80 -8.98 17.79
N LEU A 515 -36.52 -9.21 18.88
CA LEU A 515 -36.19 -10.25 19.86
C LEU A 515 -37.05 -11.48 19.62
N VAL A 516 -36.43 -12.65 19.46
CA VAL A 516 -37.16 -13.91 19.35
C VAL A 516 -37.50 -14.43 20.75
N ARG A 517 -38.77 -14.69 21.02
CA ARG A 517 -39.28 -15.16 22.32
C ARG A 517 -39.80 -16.59 22.30
#